data_AF-R9P284-F1
#
_entry.id   AF-R9P284-F1
#
_cell.length_a   1.000
_cell.length_b   1.000
_cell.length_c   1.000
_cell.angle_alpha   90.00
_cell.angle_beta   90.00
_cell.angle_gamma   90.00
#
_symmetry.space_group_name_H-M   'P 1'
#
loop_
_entity.id
_entity.type
_entity.pdbx_description
1 polymer ?
#
loop_
_entity_poly.entity_id
_entity_poly.type
_entity_poly.pdbx_seq_one_letter_code
_entity_poly.pdbx_strand_id
1 'polypeptide(L)'
;MMLRFTSIATSGLRRAVSASSGASNFSCRNPLNRIYHRRLKSTLEVVPASASAPREVPTPILFLSASKWTSSPPASQAFRDWIHHFTSQGYSSLLLDLDPDTPLADIKDSSQLMEVFEKDAIETLREAGQTPPFPPVMISRGPACLIAQTYVSSRPLTALQLIDPPINNAYLRKDHPELLPGELEEFDFEATFPVRVVWSRAELARQEEKSVPWYDVHRIEHEREEEADESLDRYTFVEEKEGAEMTQDWLEGEVDSLEYSADFVDNEVADTSDLEPHSTTTAATKPSKSELNLPEWFTSGSYTLQPGSRKYPLTLDENDLAEKFIRGSGPGGQAINKLSTNVQLTHIPTGTKVTCQETRSRDRNRELARRRMSLTLEKLVRGDSGGSRIDRQIEKERRRKSNKKKKQKRRLREREQEAEGQALTSKTQVTE
;
A
#
# COMPACT_ATOMS: atom_id res chain seq x y z
N MET A 1 59.79 -13.26 10.87
CA MET A 1 60.21 -12.18 9.94
C MET A 1 59.21 -11.05 10.11
N MET A 2 59.48 -10.14 11.04
CA MET A 2 60.30 -8.93 10.85
C MET A 2 59.50 -7.85 10.11
N LEU A 3 59.28 -6.61 10.55
CA LEU A 3 59.62 -5.72 11.68
C LEU A 3 58.78 -4.43 11.38
N ARG A 4 58.47 -3.45 12.22
CA ARG A 4 58.46 -3.21 13.66
C ARG A 4 57.82 -1.82 13.89
N PHE A 5 57.03 -1.69 14.98
CA PHE A 5 57.09 -0.67 16.05
C PHE A 5 56.88 0.83 15.67
N THR A 6 56.34 1.73 16.49
CA THR A 6 56.42 1.89 17.96
C THR A 6 55.19 2.65 18.46
N SER A 7 54.73 2.23 19.64
CA SER A 7 53.97 2.96 20.66
C SER A 7 54.70 4.25 21.11
N ILE A 8 53.96 5.26 21.58
CA ILE A 8 54.06 5.77 22.96
C ILE A 8 52.89 6.71 23.25
N ALA A 9 52.15 6.38 24.30
CA ALA A 9 51.15 7.21 24.94
C ALA A 9 51.81 8.28 25.82
N THR A 10 51.20 9.48 25.91
CA THR A 10 51.27 10.29 27.13
C THR A 10 49.95 11.03 27.34
N SER A 11 49.50 10.94 28.59
CA SER A 11 48.34 11.55 29.21
C SER A 11 48.55 13.04 29.49
N GLY A 12 47.45 13.80 29.65
CA GLY A 12 47.50 15.01 30.47
C GLY A 12 46.58 16.17 30.10
N LEU A 13 45.51 16.30 30.90
CA LEU A 13 44.94 17.54 31.47
C LEU A 13 44.32 18.67 30.59
N ARG A 14 43.04 18.89 30.94
CA ARG A 14 42.18 20.08 30.82
C ARG A 14 42.91 21.45 30.82
N ARG A 15 42.45 22.38 29.97
CA ARG A 15 41.93 23.70 30.40
C ARG A 15 41.21 24.46 29.28
N ALA A 16 40.10 25.11 29.65
CA ALA A 16 39.37 26.09 28.87
C ALA A 16 40.21 27.36 28.62
N VAL A 17 40.01 27.99 27.46
CA VAL A 17 40.49 29.35 27.18
C VAL A 17 39.36 30.15 26.54
N SER A 18 38.84 31.10 27.31
CA SER A 18 38.14 32.29 26.83
C SER A 18 39.14 33.27 26.21
N ALA A 19 38.81 33.90 25.08
CA ALA A 19 39.54 35.06 24.58
C ALA A 19 38.56 36.13 24.11
N SER A 20 38.53 37.22 24.87
CA SER A 20 37.99 38.53 24.53
C SER A 20 39.14 39.47 24.14
N SER A 21 39.00 40.21 23.04
CA SER A 21 39.53 41.57 22.79
C SER A 21 39.37 41.86 21.29
N GLY A 22 39.10 43.07 20.80
CA GLY A 22 39.06 44.36 21.46
C GLY A 22 38.18 45.35 20.68
N ALA A 23 37.87 46.45 21.36
CA ALA A 23 37.10 47.56 20.83
C ALA A 23 37.97 48.48 19.97
N SER A 24 37.41 48.95 18.85
CA SER A 24 37.78 50.23 18.25
C SER A 24 36.48 50.96 17.83
N ASN A 25 36.30 52.15 18.38
CA ASN A 25 35.16 53.03 18.14
C ASN A 25 35.33 53.75 16.81
N PHE A 26 34.41 53.58 15.87
CA PHE A 26 34.13 54.57 14.82
C PHE A 26 32.64 54.63 14.48
N SER A 27 32.05 55.77 14.82
CA SER A 27 30.96 56.51 14.15
C SER A 27 29.68 55.78 13.75
N CYS A 28 28.60 56.15 14.44
CA CYS A 28 27.22 55.88 14.09
C CYS A 28 26.87 56.34 12.67
N ARG A 29 26.43 55.39 11.83
CA ARG A 29 25.40 55.64 10.81
C ARG A 29 24.43 54.48 10.87
N ASN A 30 23.21 54.74 11.35
CA ASN A 30 22.07 53.84 11.21
C ASN A 30 21.88 53.51 9.72
N PRO A 31 21.98 52.24 9.28
CA PRO A 31 21.19 51.78 8.15
C PRO A 31 19.85 51.33 8.69
N LEU A 32 18.80 51.90 8.11
CA LEU A 32 17.40 51.53 8.29
C LEU A 32 17.24 50.02 8.52
N ASN A 33 16.45 49.71 9.55
CA ASN A 33 16.02 48.39 9.96
C ASN A 33 15.27 47.71 8.79
N ARG A 34 16.00 47.14 7.83
CA ARG A 34 15.45 46.23 6.84
C ARG A 34 15.32 44.91 7.58
N ILE A 35 14.13 44.67 8.11
CA ILE A 35 13.72 43.37 8.63
C ILE A 35 13.81 42.41 7.44
N TYR A 36 14.98 41.80 7.26
CA TYR A 36 15.07 40.59 6.46
C TYR A 36 14.35 39.55 7.29
N HIS A 37 13.14 39.16 6.86
CA HIS A 37 12.59 37.88 7.25
C HIS A 37 13.63 36.83 6.84
N ARG A 38 14.43 36.37 7.80
CA ARG A 38 15.34 35.25 7.59
C ARG A 38 14.42 34.07 7.29
N ARG A 39 14.26 33.75 6.00
CA ARG A 39 13.56 32.55 5.58
C ARG A 39 14.32 31.38 6.22
N LEU A 40 13.66 30.65 7.11
CA LEU A 40 14.24 29.45 7.69
C LEU A 40 14.33 28.44 6.55
N LYS A 41 15.49 27.80 6.40
CA LYS A 41 15.67 26.72 5.44
C LYS A 41 15.05 25.45 6.00
N SER A 42 14.80 24.47 5.13
CA SER A 42 14.50 23.09 5.51
C SER A 42 15.44 22.60 6.61
N THR A 43 14.86 21.94 7.59
CA THR A 43 15.56 21.51 8.80
C THR A 43 15.57 19.99 8.91
N LEU A 44 16.71 19.44 9.30
CA LEU A 44 16.86 18.04 9.68
C LEU A 44 17.37 17.95 11.11
N GLU A 45 16.56 17.37 11.99
CA GLU A 45 16.95 17.02 13.35
C GLU A 45 17.16 15.50 13.45
N VAL A 46 18.24 15.08 14.09
CA VAL A 46 18.56 13.66 14.29
C VAL A 46 18.41 13.32 15.76
N VAL A 47 17.51 12.37 16.06
CA VAL A 47 17.29 11.84 17.40
C VAL A 47 17.91 10.45 17.47
N PRO A 48 19.00 10.25 18.22
CA PRO A 48 19.61 8.93 18.37
C PRO A 48 18.72 8.00 19.18
N ALA A 49 18.92 6.69 19.01
CA ALA A 49 18.28 5.68 19.85
C ALA A 49 18.65 5.84 21.33
N SER A 50 17.77 5.43 22.24
CA SER A 50 18.07 5.46 23.68
C SER A 50 19.20 4.50 24.01
N ALA A 51 20.16 4.94 24.83
CA ALA A 51 21.22 4.06 25.35
C ALA A 51 20.67 2.92 26.24
N SER A 52 19.44 3.05 26.73
CA SER A 52 18.75 2.03 27.52
C SER A 52 17.86 1.11 26.68
N ALA A 53 17.83 1.27 25.35
CA ALA A 53 17.02 0.45 24.47
C ALA A 53 17.48 -1.02 24.50
N PRO A 54 16.56 -1.99 24.32
CA PRO A 54 16.90 -3.42 24.38
C PRO A 54 17.80 -3.87 23.22
N ARG A 55 17.76 -3.16 22.09
CA ARG A 55 18.52 -3.41 20.87
C ARG A 55 18.80 -2.10 20.14
N GLU A 56 19.66 -2.15 19.14
CA GLU A 56 19.87 -1.05 18.19
C GLU A 56 19.34 -1.49 16.82
N VAL A 57 18.44 -0.70 16.23
CA VAL A 57 17.87 -0.97 14.92
C VAL A 57 18.64 -0.17 13.87
N PRO A 58 19.26 -0.81 12.85
CA PRO A 58 20.13 -0.12 11.89
C PRO A 58 19.35 0.72 10.87
N THR A 59 18.05 0.47 10.71
CA THR A 59 17.16 1.21 9.81
C THR A 59 16.52 2.38 10.56
N PRO A 60 16.82 3.64 10.21
CA PRO A 60 16.20 4.78 10.87
C PRO A 60 14.77 5.02 10.40
N ILE A 61 14.00 5.71 11.25
CA ILE A 61 12.67 6.20 10.93
C ILE A 61 12.76 7.66 10.49
N LEU A 62 12.33 7.94 9.28
CA LEU A 62 12.27 9.28 8.70
C LEU A 62 10.85 9.85 8.85
N PHE A 63 10.69 10.79 9.78
CA PHE A 63 9.46 11.57 9.94
C PHE A 63 9.50 12.78 9.01
N LEU A 64 8.62 12.80 8.02
CA LEU A 64 8.52 13.86 7.04
C LEU A 64 7.37 14.82 7.40
N SER A 65 7.67 16.12 7.41
CA SER A 65 6.69 17.20 7.53
C SER A 65 7.05 18.38 6.62
N ALA A 66 6.10 19.28 6.42
CA ALA A 66 6.28 20.55 5.72
C ALA A 66 5.45 21.63 6.42
N SER A 67 5.80 21.89 7.69
CA SER A 67 5.01 22.64 8.67
C SER A 67 4.46 23.97 8.15
N LYS A 68 5.25 24.72 7.38
CA LYS A 68 4.85 26.01 6.83
C LYS A 68 3.92 25.92 5.65
N TRP A 69 4.07 24.91 4.81
CA TRP A 69 3.20 24.70 3.66
C TRP A 69 1.83 24.20 4.13
N THR A 70 1.82 23.20 5.02
CA THR A 70 0.59 22.57 5.52
C THR A 70 -0.06 23.32 6.68
N SER A 71 0.59 24.36 7.21
CA SER A 71 0.20 25.02 8.48
C SER A 71 0.05 24.03 9.65
N SER A 72 0.83 22.93 9.63
CA SER A 72 0.83 21.91 10.67
C SER A 72 2.03 22.08 11.62
N PRO A 73 2.03 21.44 12.80
CA PRO A 73 3.21 21.40 13.65
C PRO A 73 4.43 20.78 12.93
N PRO A 74 5.66 21.18 13.30
CA PRO A 74 6.88 20.55 12.79
C PRO A 74 6.97 19.08 13.25
N ALA A 75 7.79 18.28 12.56
CA ALA A 75 7.90 16.84 12.80
C ALA A 75 8.17 16.47 14.29
N SER A 76 9.02 17.23 14.98
CA SER A 76 9.33 17.02 16.41
C SER A 76 8.13 17.15 17.35
N GLN A 77 7.15 18.00 17.00
CA GLN A 77 5.93 18.18 17.76
C GLN A 77 4.82 17.22 17.28
N ALA A 78 4.66 17.09 15.97
CA ALA A 78 3.62 16.26 15.35
C ALA A 78 3.79 14.77 15.69
N PHE A 79 5.03 14.30 15.81
CA PHE A 79 5.35 12.89 16.07
C PHE A 79 5.98 12.65 17.43
N ARG A 80 5.82 13.56 18.40
CA ARG A 80 6.51 13.48 19.71
C ARG A 80 6.35 12.12 20.39
N ASP A 81 5.13 11.61 20.45
CA ASP A 81 4.82 10.35 21.14
C ASP A 81 5.38 9.15 20.37
N TRP A 82 5.39 9.22 19.02
CA TRP A 82 5.99 8.23 18.13
C TRP A 82 7.52 8.20 18.28
N ILE A 83 8.17 9.37 18.28
CA ILE A 83 9.61 9.51 18.48
C ILE A 83 9.99 8.90 19.82
N HIS A 84 9.29 9.26 20.90
CA HIS A 84 9.56 8.71 22.23
C HIS A 84 9.44 7.17 22.25
N HIS A 85 8.38 6.63 21.64
CA HIS A 85 8.19 5.19 21.52
C HIS A 85 9.35 4.53 20.76
N PHE A 86 9.65 4.96 19.53
CA PHE A 86 10.69 4.34 18.72
C PHE A 86 12.11 4.50 19.27
N THR A 87 12.43 5.64 19.88
CA THR A 87 13.71 5.84 20.56
C THR A 87 13.89 4.85 21.72
N SER A 88 12.81 4.53 22.45
CA SER A 88 12.85 3.54 23.54
C SER A 88 13.06 2.10 23.03
N GLN A 89 12.66 1.82 21.79
CA GLN A 89 12.77 0.51 21.15
C GLN A 89 14.06 0.31 20.37
N GLY A 90 14.93 1.33 20.29
CA GLY A 90 16.24 1.23 19.66
C GLY A 90 16.35 1.81 18.26
N TYR A 91 15.31 2.50 17.77
CA TYR A 91 15.34 3.16 16.47
C TYR A 91 15.95 4.56 16.60
N SER A 92 16.80 4.92 15.64
CA SER A 92 17.15 6.31 15.40
C SER A 92 16.07 6.99 14.55
N SER A 93 15.80 8.27 14.80
CA SER A 93 14.79 9.04 14.09
C SER A 93 15.40 10.25 13.39
N LEU A 94 15.00 10.46 12.14
CA LEU A 94 15.33 11.61 11.32
C LEU A 94 14.07 12.45 11.18
N LEU A 95 14.10 13.70 11.67
CA LEU A 95 12.96 14.61 11.64
C LEU A 95 13.20 15.64 10.55
N LEU A 96 12.56 15.45 9.41
CA LEU A 96 12.71 16.30 8.24
C LEU A 96 11.50 17.22 8.12
N ASP A 97 11.72 18.51 8.31
CA ASP A 97 10.70 19.54 8.09
C ASP A 97 11.12 20.43 6.92
N LEU A 98 10.35 20.34 5.83
CA LEU A 98 10.66 20.99 4.55
C LEU A 98 10.11 22.41 4.48
N ASP A 99 10.97 23.34 4.11
CA ASP A 99 10.65 24.72 3.71
C ASP A 99 11.63 25.15 2.60
N PRO A 100 11.35 24.77 1.34
CA PRO A 100 12.28 25.00 0.24
C PRO A 100 12.58 26.48 0.04
N ASP A 101 13.84 26.78 -0.33
CA ASP A 101 14.32 28.14 -0.57
C ASP A 101 13.58 28.84 -1.73
N THR A 102 12.94 28.08 -2.61
CA THR A 102 12.13 28.58 -3.73
C THR A 102 10.81 29.17 -3.20
N PRO A 103 10.46 30.43 -3.51
CA PRO A 103 9.18 31.02 -3.11
C PRO A 103 8.00 30.23 -3.70
N LEU A 104 7.21 29.59 -2.82
CA LEU A 104 6.08 28.75 -3.23
C LEU A 104 5.02 29.54 -4.02
N ALA A 105 4.89 30.85 -3.77
CA ALA A 105 3.96 31.73 -4.46
C ALA A 105 4.25 31.89 -5.97
N ASP A 106 5.48 31.64 -6.41
CA ASP A 106 5.86 31.78 -7.81
C ASP A 106 5.52 30.51 -8.63
N ILE A 107 5.23 29.40 -7.95
CA ILE A 107 4.94 28.11 -8.56
C ILE A 107 3.44 28.04 -8.88
N LYS A 108 3.11 27.94 -10.17
CA LYS A 108 1.72 27.86 -10.66
C LYS A 108 1.23 26.43 -10.87
N ASP A 109 2.16 25.49 -11.00
CA ASP A 109 1.87 24.09 -11.29
C ASP A 109 2.11 23.23 -10.06
N SER A 110 1.14 22.39 -9.72
CA SER A 110 1.20 21.53 -8.53
C SER A 110 2.24 20.41 -8.68
N SER A 111 2.48 19.92 -9.90
CA SER A 111 3.51 18.91 -10.14
C SER A 111 4.92 19.49 -9.89
N GLN A 112 5.19 20.69 -10.42
CA GLN A 112 6.44 21.41 -10.14
C GLN A 112 6.62 21.72 -8.65
N LEU A 113 5.53 22.01 -7.93
CA LEU A 113 5.57 22.21 -6.49
C LEU A 113 6.08 20.95 -5.77
N MET A 114 5.57 19.77 -6.14
CA MET A 114 6.01 18.50 -5.55
C MET A 114 7.46 18.17 -5.90
N GLU A 115 7.91 18.43 -7.14
CA GLU A 115 9.32 18.26 -7.54
C GLU A 115 10.26 19.15 -6.72
N VAL A 116 9.85 20.38 -6.39
CA VAL A 116 10.63 21.29 -5.55
C VAL A 116 10.77 20.74 -4.13
N PHE A 117 9.68 20.27 -3.52
CA PHE A 117 9.74 19.65 -2.19
C PHE A 117 10.55 18.38 -2.18
N GLU A 118 10.40 17.54 -3.21
CA GLU A 118 11.20 16.34 -3.38
C GLU A 118 12.68 16.71 -3.40
N LYS A 119 13.10 17.56 -4.34
CA LYS A 119 14.50 17.98 -4.50
C LYS A 119 15.09 18.56 -3.22
N ASP A 120 14.31 19.35 -2.49
CA ASP A 120 14.74 19.94 -1.24
C ASP A 120 14.91 18.90 -0.12
N ALA A 121 14.01 17.91 -0.03
CA ALA A 121 14.18 16.75 0.85
C ALA A 121 15.45 15.96 0.52
N ILE A 122 15.72 15.79 -0.78
CA ILE A 122 16.92 15.12 -1.27
C ILE A 122 18.19 15.84 -0.83
N GLU A 123 18.25 17.14 -1.06
CA GLU A 123 19.42 17.97 -0.77
C GLU A 123 19.67 18.03 0.73
N THR A 124 18.62 18.24 1.53
CA THR A 124 18.71 18.30 3.00
C THR A 124 19.25 17.00 3.60
N LEU A 125 18.76 15.84 3.16
CA LEU A 125 19.25 14.53 3.63
C LEU A 125 20.71 14.28 3.22
N ARG A 126 21.11 14.71 2.02
CA ARG A 126 22.48 14.56 1.52
C ARG A 126 23.46 15.46 2.27
N GLU A 127 23.10 16.72 2.50
CA GLU A 127 23.95 17.71 3.17
C GLU A 127 24.25 17.35 4.62
N ALA A 128 23.30 16.71 5.30
CA ALA A 128 23.50 16.25 6.67
C ALA A 128 24.53 15.12 6.81
N GLY A 129 25.01 14.53 5.70
CA GLY A 129 25.88 13.35 5.73
C GLY A 129 25.21 12.11 6.32
N GLN A 130 23.89 12.17 6.52
CA GLN A 130 23.05 11.12 7.08
C GLN A 130 22.39 10.34 5.94
N THR A 131 23.18 9.80 5.01
CA THR A 131 22.68 8.72 4.14
C THR A 131 22.76 7.45 4.97
N PRO A 132 21.64 6.95 5.52
CA PRO A 132 21.68 5.74 6.32
C PRO A 132 22.22 4.57 5.48
N PRO A 133 22.90 3.60 6.12
CA PRO A 133 23.45 2.44 5.42
C PRO A 133 22.36 1.61 4.73
N PHE A 134 21.10 1.75 5.19
CA PHE A 134 19.91 1.11 4.64
C PHE A 134 18.85 2.18 4.33
N PRO A 135 18.00 1.99 3.31
CA PRO A 135 16.85 2.86 3.06
C PRO A 135 16.02 3.08 4.33
N PRO A 136 15.56 4.29 4.65
CA PRO A 136 14.79 4.54 5.86
C PRO A 136 13.36 3.98 5.75
N VAL A 137 12.70 3.82 6.90
CA VAL A 137 11.24 3.73 6.98
C VAL A 137 10.69 5.15 7.03
N MET A 138 9.78 5.53 6.12
CA MET A 138 9.22 6.88 6.11
C MET A 138 7.82 6.91 6.73
N ILE A 139 7.59 7.88 7.60
CA ILE A 139 6.27 8.18 8.17
C ILE A 139 5.94 9.65 7.88
N SER A 140 4.79 9.87 7.25
CA SER A 140 4.29 11.23 6.93
C SER A 140 2.82 11.36 7.32
N ARG A 141 2.35 12.59 7.53
CA ARG A 141 0.99 12.89 7.99
C ARG A 141 0.32 13.98 7.18
N GLY A 142 -0.99 13.85 6.96
CA GLY A 142 -1.80 14.91 6.36
C GLY A 142 -1.35 15.23 4.93
N PRO A 143 -1.45 16.50 4.48
CA PRO A 143 -1.04 16.89 3.13
C PRO A 143 0.45 16.64 2.81
N ALA A 144 1.33 16.54 3.83
CA ALA A 144 2.73 16.18 3.63
C ALA A 144 2.89 14.74 3.11
N CYS A 145 1.85 13.90 3.16
CA CYS A 145 1.84 12.59 2.50
C CYS A 145 2.03 12.68 0.99
N LEU A 146 1.61 13.78 0.34
CA LEU A 146 1.85 13.99 -1.10
C LEU A 146 3.34 14.09 -1.41
N ILE A 147 4.10 14.77 -0.55
CA ILE A 147 5.56 14.86 -0.69
C ILE A 147 6.20 13.48 -0.49
N ALA A 148 5.73 12.69 0.49
CA ALA A 148 6.22 11.34 0.71
C ALA A 148 5.98 10.42 -0.50
N GLN A 149 4.83 10.56 -1.14
CA GLN A 149 4.47 9.86 -2.37
C GLN A 149 5.43 10.23 -3.52
N THR A 150 5.62 11.53 -3.79
CA THR A 150 6.56 11.98 -4.83
C THR A 150 8.01 11.58 -4.52
N TYR A 151 8.42 11.60 -3.25
CA TYR A 151 9.75 11.17 -2.85
C TYR A 151 10.01 9.70 -3.16
N VAL A 152 9.02 8.84 -2.91
CA VAL A 152 9.20 7.40 -3.05
C VAL A 152 9.27 6.92 -4.50
N SER A 153 8.71 7.69 -5.46
CA SER A 153 8.90 7.39 -6.88
C SER A 153 10.35 7.52 -7.34
N SER A 154 11.17 8.30 -6.64
CA SER A 154 12.57 8.54 -7.00
C SER A 154 13.57 7.81 -6.13
N ARG A 155 13.16 7.35 -4.93
CA ARG A 155 14.05 6.70 -3.97
C ARG A 155 13.43 5.51 -3.27
N PRO A 156 14.16 4.40 -3.15
CA PRO A 156 13.69 3.26 -2.39
C PRO A 156 13.56 3.62 -0.91
N LEU A 157 12.50 3.10 -0.29
CA LEU A 157 12.28 3.08 1.14
C LEU A 157 12.19 1.63 1.61
N THR A 158 12.47 1.37 2.88
CA THR A 158 12.23 0.05 3.48
C THR A 158 10.74 -0.17 3.72
N ALA A 159 10.04 0.88 4.17
CA ALA A 159 8.59 0.88 4.33
C ALA A 159 8.07 2.32 4.29
N LEU A 160 6.80 2.50 3.94
CA LEU A 160 6.12 3.80 3.92
C LEU A 160 4.81 3.72 4.71
N GLN A 161 4.63 4.63 5.66
CA GLN A 161 3.37 4.82 6.38
C GLN A 161 2.82 6.23 6.17
N LEU A 162 1.57 6.30 5.72
CA LEU A 162 0.82 7.53 5.53
C LEU A 162 -0.28 7.61 6.59
N ILE A 163 -0.23 8.65 7.42
CA ILE A 163 -1.22 8.90 8.47
C ILE A 163 -2.14 10.03 8.00
N ASP A 164 -3.44 9.78 7.93
CA ASP A 164 -4.44 10.75 7.47
C ASP A 164 -4.09 11.40 6.12
N PRO A 165 -3.70 10.63 5.08
CA PRO A 165 -3.41 11.23 3.78
C PRO A 165 -4.68 11.91 3.20
N PRO A 166 -4.52 12.90 2.32
CA PRO A 166 -5.65 13.42 1.56
C PRO A 166 -6.35 12.28 0.82
N ILE A 167 -7.68 12.24 0.89
CA ILE A 167 -8.50 11.21 0.25
C ILE A 167 -8.24 11.17 -1.26
N ASN A 168 -8.16 12.35 -1.87
CA ASN A 168 -7.75 12.58 -3.24
C ASN A 168 -7.31 14.04 -3.40
N ASN A 169 -6.64 14.34 -4.51
CA ASN A 169 -6.12 15.68 -4.78
C ASN A 169 -7.24 16.71 -5.02
N ALA A 170 -8.38 16.26 -5.56
CA ALA A 170 -9.52 17.14 -5.85
C ALA A 170 -10.20 17.68 -4.57
N TYR A 171 -10.39 16.83 -3.56
CA TYR A 171 -10.95 17.20 -2.26
C TYR A 171 -9.96 18.06 -1.49
N LEU A 172 -8.66 17.74 -1.53
CA LEU A 172 -7.64 18.60 -0.92
C LEU A 172 -7.70 20.00 -1.49
N ARG A 173 -7.78 20.14 -2.82
CA ARG A 173 -7.89 21.45 -3.47
C ARG A 173 -9.19 22.18 -3.15
N LYS A 174 -10.28 21.45 -2.95
CA LYS A 174 -11.58 22.03 -2.56
C LYS A 174 -11.56 22.56 -1.13
N ASP A 175 -10.99 21.80 -0.19
CA ASP A 175 -10.92 22.16 1.22
C ASP A 175 -9.82 23.20 1.49
N HIS A 176 -8.70 23.10 0.79
CA HIS A 176 -7.48 23.88 0.97
C HIS A 176 -6.90 24.33 -0.38
N PRO A 177 -7.54 25.27 -1.08
CA PRO A 177 -7.10 25.76 -2.39
C PRO A 177 -5.70 26.41 -2.36
N GLU A 178 -5.25 26.87 -1.20
CA GLU A 178 -3.92 27.44 -0.97
C GLU A 178 -2.78 26.43 -1.08
N LEU A 179 -3.04 25.13 -0.87
CA LEU A 179 -2.00 24.10 -0.85
C LEU A 179 -1.57 23.68 -2.26
N LEU A 180 -2.51 23.64 -3.20
CA LEU A 180 -2.29 23.17 -4.58
C LEU A 180 -2.67 24.27 -5.60
N PRO A 181 -1.70 24.93 -6.25
CA PRO A 181 -1.98 25.99 -7.21
C PRO A 181 -2.70 25.49 -8.48
N GLY A 182 -2.37 24.27 -8.93
CA GLY A 182 -2.91 23.61 -10.13
C GLY A 182 -3.60 22.27 -9.84
N GLU A 183 -4.08 21.61 -10.90
CA GLU A 183 -4.49 20.20 -10.81
C GLU A 183 -3.25 19.32 -10.61
N LEU A 184 -3.36 18.34 -9.72
CA LEU A 184 -2.30 17.36 -9.47
C LEU A 184 -2.86 15.99 -9.80
N GLU A 185 -2.18 15.24 -10.67
CA GLU A 185 -2.55 13.86 -10.98
C GLU A 185 -2.45 12.98 -9.72
N GLU A 186 -3.30 11.97 -9.66
CA GLU A 186 -3.28 11.04 -8.53
C GLU A 186 -2.04 10.17 -8.59
N PHE A 187 -1.53 9.85 -7.41
CA PHE A 187 -0.31 9.06 -7.28
C PHE A 187 -0.53 7.63 -7.80
N ASP A 188 0.27 7.19 -8.78
CA ASP A 188 0.12 5.93 -9.50
C ASP A 188 1.32 4.96 -9.34
N PHE A 189 2.22 5.25 -8.39
CA PHE A 189 3.42 4.45 -8.18
C PHE A 189 3.13 3.08 -7.56
N GLU A 190 3.63 2.03 -8.21
CA GLU A 190 3.56 0.66 -7.72
C GLU A 190 4.75 0.37 -6.78
N ALA A 191 4.54 0.59 -5.47
CA ALA A 191 5.55 0.32 -4.45
C ALA A 191 5.90 -1.17 -4.33
N THR A 192 7.19 -1.50 -4.35
CA THR A 192 7.72 -2.87 -4.18
C THR A 192 8.07 -3.22 -2.74
N PHE A 193 7.78 -2.32 -1.80
CA PHE A 193 8.05 -2.44 -0.37
C PHE A 193 6.73 -2.23 0.40
N PRO A 194 6.65 -2.62 1.68
CA PRO A 194 5.44 -2.45 2.48
C PRO A 194 4.97 -0.99 2.56
N VAL A 195 3.70 -0.75 2.19
CA VAL A 195 3.03 0.55 2.31
C VAL A 195 1.78 0.39 3.15
N ARG A 196 1.61 1.26 4.15
CA ARG A 196 0.45 1.28 5.03
C ARG A 196 -0.20 2.65 5.05
N VAL A 197 -1.52 2.68 4.94
CA VAL A 197 -2.33 3.89 5.18
C VAL A 197 -3.07 3.70 6.49
N VAL A 198 -3.03 4.72 7.34
CA VAL A 198 -3.62 4.70 8.67
C VAL A 198 -4.46 5.95 8.87
N TRP A 199 -5.63 5.79 9.48
CA TRP A 199 -6.57 6.88 9.73
C TRP A 199 -6.77 7.10 11.23
N SER A 200 -6.60 8.33 11.70
CA SER A 200 -6.95 8.72 13.06
C SER A 200 -8.47 8.80 13.21
N ARG A 201 -9.01 8.49 14.39
CA ARG A 201 -10.45 8.60 14.64
C ARG A 201 -11.00 10.02 14.45
N ALA A 202 -10.18 11.04 14.73
CA ALA A 202 -10.56 12.43 14.50
C ALA A 202 -10.81 12.71 13.02
N GLU A 203 -9.95 12.19 12.15
CA GLU A 203 -10.10 12.33 10.70
C GLU A 203 -11.30 11.55 10.17
N LEU A 204 -11.55 10.34 10.68
CA LEU A 204 -12.75 9.56 10.34
C LEU A 204 -14.04 10.30 10.66
N ALA A 205 -14.13 10.89 11.85
CA ALA A 205 -15.30 11.66 12.26
C ALA A 205 -15.52 12.87 11.35
N ARG A 206 -14.44 13.57 10.96
CA ARG A 206 -14.51 14.69 10.01
C ARG A 206 -15.03 14.26 8.64
N GLN A 207 -14.61 13.08 8.16
CA GLN A 207 -15.07 12.54 6.88
C GLN A 207 -16.55 12.17 6.90
N GLU A 208 -17.00 11.58 8.02
CA GLU A 208 -18.41 11.23 8.23
C GLU A 208 -19.29 12.49 8.26
N GLU A 209 -18.87 13.54 8.96
CA GLU A 209 -19.57 14.83 9.00
C GLU A 209 -19.69 15.47 7.61
N LYS A 210 -18.60 15.46 6.84
CA LYS A 210 -18.60 15.98 5.45
C LYS A 210 -19.40 15.11 4.48
N SER A 211 -19.96 13.99 4.93
CA SER A 211 -20.70 13.02 4.10
C SER A 211 -19.90 12.61 2.88
N VAL A 212 -18.58 12.46 3.03
CA VAL A 212 -17.72 12.03 1.93
C VAL A 212 -18.21 10.65 1.48
N PRO A 213 -18.53 10.46 0.19
CA PRO A 213 -19.05 9.20 -0.28
C PRO A 213 -18.06 8.09 0.01
N TRP A 214 -18.58 6.95 0.48
CA TRP A 214 -17.73 5.85 0.95
C TRP A 214 -16.70 5.40 -0.12
N TYR A 215 -17.04 5.47 -1.41
CA TYR A 215 -16.14 5.10 -2.51
C TYR A 215 -14.96 6.05 -2.72
N ASP A 216 -15.07 7.32 -2.31
CA ASP A 216 -13.97 8.29 -2.41
C ASP A 216 -12.95 8.03 -1.29
N VAL A 217 -13.44 7.82 -0.06
CA VAL A 217 -12.63 7.47 1.12
C VAL A 217 -11.80 6.21 0.88
N HIS A 218 -12.40 5.22 0.22
CA HIS A 218 -11.77 3.94 -0.05
C HIS A 218 -11.18 3.88 -1.45
N ARG A 219 -10.99 4.97 -2.21
CA ARG A 219 -10.58 4.89 -3.62
C ARG A 219 -9.19 4.26 -3.81
N ILE A 220 -8.24 4.56 -2.91
CA ILE A 220 -6.90 3.95 -2.89
C ILE A 220 -7.00 2.44 -2.59
N GLU A 221 -7.96 2.06 -1.75
CA GLU A 221 -8.23 0.67 -1.38
C GLU A 221 -9.01 -0.03 -2.49
N HIS A 222 -9.95 0.63 -3.17
CA HIS A 222 -10.89 0.07 -4.15
C HIS A 222 -10.20 -0.48 -5.40
N GLU A 223 -9.15 0.17 -5.89
CA GLU A 223 -8.33 -0.35 -7.00
C GLU A 223 -7.61 -1.64 -6.59
N ARG A 224 -7.25 -1.78 -5.30
CA ARG A 224 -6.70 -3.02 -4.72
C ARG A 224 -7.78 -4.02 -4.28
N GLU A 225 -8.96 -3.60 -3.83
CA GLU A 225 -10.09 -4.43 -3.37
C GLU A 225 -10.87 -5.06 -4.53
N GLU A 226 -10.92 -4.41 -5.71
CA GLU A 226 -11.47 -5.07 -6.90
C GLU A 226 -10.57 -6.24 -7.36
N GLU A 227 -9.29 -6.21 -6.99
CA GLU A 227 -8.27 -7.18 -7.32
C GLU A 227 -8.05 -8.24 -6.21
N ALA A 228 -8.12 -7.83 -4.94
CA ALA A 228 -8.08 -8.65 -3.74
C ALA A 228 -9.47 -8.62 -3.10
N ASP A 229 -10.19 -9.74 -3.16
CA ASP A 229 -11.58 -9.90 -2.69
C ASP A 229 -11.67 -9.90 -1.13
N GLU A 230 -10.90 -9.02 -0.50
CA GLU A 230 -10.67 -8.78 0.92
C GLU A 230 -11.00 -7.31 1.17
N SER A 231 -11.85 -7.03 2.16
CA SER A 231 -11.95 -5.68 2.71
C SER A 231 -10.58 -5.35 3.28
N LEU A 232 -9.89 -4.34 2.76
CA LEU A 232 -8.63 -3.91 3.35
C LEU A 232 -8.93 -3.49 4.79
N ASP A 233 -8.30 -4.14 5.76
CA ASP A 233 -8.47 -3.79 7.17
C ASP A 233 -8.02 -2.35 7.35
N ARG A 234 -8.99 -1.46 7.56
CA ARG A 234 -8.71 -0.04 7.77
C ARG A 234 -7.96 0.10 9.08
N TYR A 235 -6.67 0.39 8.99
CA TYR A 235 -5.87 0.62 10.18
C TYR A 235 -6.28 1.94 10.81
N THR A 236 -6.75 1.87 12.05
CA THR A 236 -7.17 3.03 12.82
C THR A 236 -6.57 2.91 14.22
N PHE A 237 -6.21 4.04 14.80
CA PHE A 237 -5.79 4.14 16.19
C PHE A 237 -6.54 5.26 16.89
N VAL A 238 -6.70 5.14 18.21
CA VAL A 238 -7.36 6.15 19.04
C VAL A 238 -6.33 7.13 19.59
N GLU A 239 -5.21 6.60 20.09
CA GLU A 239 -4.14 7.38 20.68
C GLU A 239 -2.84 7.26 19.86
N GLU A 240 -2.05 8.32 19.84
CA GLU A 240 -0.78 8.37 19.08
C GLU A 240 0.20 7.26 19.53
N LYS A 241 0.19 6.92 20.83
CA LYS A 241 1.01 5.85 21.39
C LYS A 241 0.61 4.47 20.85
N GLU A 242 -0.69 4.18 20.79
CA GLU A 242 -1.22 2.94 20.20
C GLU A 242 -0.84 2.85 18.72
N GLY A 243 -0.95 3.97 17.99
CA GLY A 243 -0.54 4.03 16.59
C GLY A 243 0.94 3.70 16.39
N ALA A 244 1.82 4.17 17.28
CA ALA A 244 3.24 3.87 17.25
C ALA A 244 3.52 2.38 17.55
N GLU A 245 2.88 1.81 18.58
CA GLU A 245 2.98 0.38 18.93
C GLU A 245 2.52 -0.52 17.77
N MET A 246 1.34 -0.24 17.20
CA MET A 246 0.83 -0.95 16.01
C MET A 246 1.73 -0.83 14.79
N THR A 247 2.53 0.24 14.71
CA THR A 247 3.47 0.45 13.61
C THR A 247 4.74 -0.35 13.83
N GLN A 248 5.24 -0.41 15.07
CA GLN A 248 6.33 -1.30 15.44
C GLN A 248 5.96 -2.76 15.14
N ASP A 249 4.81 -3.21 15.62
CA ASP A 249 4.33 -4.58 15.39
C ASP A 249 4.22 -4.90 13.89
N TRP A 250 3.81 -3.94 13.08
CA TRP A 250 3.77 -4.09 11.63
C TRP A 250 5.16 -4.20 11.00
N LEU A 251 6.14 -3.42 11.47
CA LEU A 251 7.51 -3.47 10.99
C LEU A 251 8.25 -4.75 11.42
N GLU A 252 7.87 -5.34 12.55
CA GLU A 252 8.50 -6.53 13.12
C GLU A 252 7.77 -7.84 12.79
N GLY A 253 6.45 -7.76 12.53
CA GLY A 253 5.52 -8.89 12.40
C GLY A 253 5.67 -9.74 11.14
N GLU A 254 6.69 -9.50 10.31
CA GLU A 254 6.99 -10.30 9.12
C GLU A 254 8.06 -11.39 9.38
N VAL A 255 8.55 -11.54 10.63
CA VAL A 255 9.61 -12.51 10.98
C VAL A 255 9.11 -13.75 11.75
N ASP A 256 7.90 -13.74 12.32
CA ASP A 256 7.46 -14.76 13.30
C ASP A 256 6.53 -15.87 12.74
N SER A 257 6.31 -15.92 11.43
CA SER A 257 5.39 -16.89 10.81
C SER A 257 6.05 -18.19 10.32
N LEU A 258 7.30 -18.48 10.74
CA LEU A 258 8.02 -19.72 10.38
C LEU A 258 8.42 -20.62 11.56
N GLU A 259 8.14 -20.28 12.82
CA GLU A 259 8.52 -21.11 13.97
C GLU A 259 7.43 -21.19 15.06
N TYR A 260 6.22 -21.63 14.74
CA TYR A 260 5.27 -22.08 15.79
C TYR A 260 4.27 -23.12 15.25
N SER A 261 4.76 -24.33 14.97
CA SER A 261 3.89 -25.52 14.86
C SER A 261 4.65 -26.82 15.14
N ALA A 262 5.45 -26.82 16.21
CA ALA A 262 5.88 -28.04 16.86
C ALA A 262 5.59 -27.84 18.35
N ASP A 263 4.52 -28.48 18.84
CA ASP A 263 4.24 -28.86 20.23
C ASP A 263 2.75 -28.75 20.56
N PHE A 264 1.96 -29.69 20.05
CA PHE A 264 0.87 -30.28 20.84
C PHE A 264 0.54 -31.68 20.30
N VAL A 265 1.14 -32.68 20.94
CA VAL A 265 0.82 -34.11 20.79
C VAL A 265 0.20 -34.59 22.12
N ASP A 266 -0.76 -35.51 21.97
CA ASP A 266 -1.48 -36.30 22.97
C ASP A 266 -2.61 -35.59 23.74
N ASN A 267 -3.78 -36.19 23.99
CA ASN A 267 -4.25 -37.57 23.90
C ASN A 267 -5.80 -37.52 24.04
N GLU A 268 -6.56 -38.35 23.32
CA GLU A 268 -7.55 -39.27 23.92
C GLU A 268 -8.26 -40.13 22.86
N VAL A 269 -8.53 -41.36 23.29
CA VAL A 269 -8.85 -42.57 22.52
C VAL A 269 -10.33 -42.94 22.72
N ALA A 270 -10.83 -43.79 21.81
CA ALA A 270 -12.06 -44.63 21.87
C ALA A 270 -13.26 -44.05 21.09
N ASP A 271 -14.09 -44.80 20.35
CA ASP A 271 -14.25 -46.24 20.26
C ASP A 271 -15.03 -46.64 18.97
N THR A 272 -14.61 -47.77 18.41
CA THR A 272 -15.32 -48.85 17.70
C THR A 272 -16.53 -48.66 16.74
N SER A 273 -16.34 -49.32 15.58
CA SER A 273 -17.16 -50.39 14.96
C SER A 273 -18.40 -50.07 14.11
N ASP A 274 -18.24 -50.42 12.82
CA ASP A 274 -19.08 -51.30 12.00
C ASP A 274 -20.54 -50.91 11.69
N LEU A 275 -20.86 -50.86 10.39
CA LEU A 275 -21.82 -51.76 9.70
C LEU A 275 -22.17 -51.23 8.29
N GLU A 276 -21.70 -51.94 7.27
CA GLU A 276 -22.34 -52.14 5.95
C GLU A 276 -22.92 -53.58 5.95
N PRO A 277 -23.80 -54.06 5.04
CA PRO A 277 -24.16 -53.53 3.70
C PRO A 277 -25.67 -53.65 3.32
N HIS A 278 -26.06 -53.15 2.13
CA HIS A 278 -26.75 -53.89 1.05
C HIS A 278 -27.51 -53.02 0.01
N SER A 279 -27.07 -53.15 -1.25
CA SER A 279 -27.73 -53.16 -2.58
C SER A 279 -29.29 -53.15 -2.62
N THR A 280 -30.06 -52.62 -3.58
CA THR A 280 -30.01 -52.50 -5.06
C THR A 280 -31.23 -51.62 -5.44
N THR A 281 -31.24 -50.74 -6.46
CA THR A 281 -31.83 -51.03 -7.79
C THR A 281 -31.82 -49.78 -8.68
N THR A 282 -31.50 -50.05 -9.93
CA THR A 282 -31.35 -49.26 -11.15
C THR A 282 -32.51 -48.34 -11.55
N ALA A 283 -32.16 -47.16 -12.11
CA ALA A 283 -32.90 -46.53 -13.20
C ALA A 283 -31.94 -45.68 -14.07
N ALA A 284 -31.68 -46.14 -15.30
CA ALA A 284 -30.94 -45.41 -16.31
C ALA A 284 -31.80 -44.28 -16.92
N THR A 285 -31.21 -43.16 -17.36
CA THR A 285 -31.41 -42.54 -18.71
C THR A 285 -30.55 -41.27 -18.93
N LYS A 286 -29.64 -41.38 -19.92
CA LYS A 286 -29.06 -40.39 -20.89
C LYS A 286 -27.96 -39.38 -20.49
N PRO A 287 -27.04 -39.09 -21.44
CA PRO A 287 -25.64 -38.75 -21.15
C PRO A 287 -25.41 -37.24 -21.10
N SER A 288 -24.62 -36.76 -20.14
CA SER A 288 -24.23 -35.36 -20.08
C SER A 288 -22.79 -35.20 -19.60
N LYS A 289 -21.96 -34.64 -20.48
CA LYS A 289 -20.60 -34.09 -20.25
C LYS A 289 -19.62 -34.96 -19.47
N SER A 290 -18.82 -35.72 -20.23
CA SER A 290 -17.45 -36.14 -19.91
C SER A 290 -17.09 -36.08 -18.42
N GLU A 291 -17.43 -37.13 -17.69
CA GLU A 291 -16.86 -37.39 -16.37
C GLU A 291 -15.34 -37.38 -16.52
N LEU A 292 -14.71 -36.38 -15.93
CA LEU A 292 -13.27 -36.37 -15.75
C LEU A 292 -12.95 -37.56 -14.85
N ASN A 293 -12.33 -38.60 -15.40
CA ASN A 293 -11.80 -39.73 -14.61
C ASN A 293 -10.69 -39.18 -13.71
N LEU A 294 -11.05 -38.73 -12.51
CA LEU A 294 -10.11 -38.31 -11.49
C LEU A 294 -9.46 -39.59 -10.91
N PRO A 295 -8.11 -39.68 -10.85
CA PRO A 295 -7.43 -40.85 -10.30
C PRO A 295 -7.84 -41.12 -8.83
N GLU A 296 -7.89 -42.39 -8.41
CA GLU A 296 -8.24 -42.76 -7.01
C GLU A 296 -7.35 -42.07 -5.97
N TRP A 297 -6.07 -41.85 -6.31
CA TRP A 297 -5.12 -41.16 -5.44
C TRP A 297 -5.45 -39.66 -5.26
N PHE A 298 -6.22 -39.05 -6.17
CA PHE A 298 -6.70 -37.67 -6.06
C PHE A 298 -7.83 -37.55 -5.04
N THR A 299 -8.72 -38.55 -4.98
CA THR A 299 -9.78 -38.63 -3.97
C THR A 299 -9.23 -39.02 -2.59
N SER A 300 -8.11 -39.74 -2.55
CA SER A 300 -7.43 -40.14 -1.30
C SER A 300 -6.32 -39.16 -0.85
N GLY A 301 -6.04 -38.11 -1.62
CA GLY A 301 -4.95 -37.17 -1.33
C GLY A 301 -5.32 -36.19 -0.22
N SER A 302 -4.35 -35.91 0.67
CA SER A 302 -4.46 -34.89 1.72
C SER A 302 -4.42 -33.48 1.13
N TYR A 303 -5.43 -33.10 0.34
CA TYR A 303 -5.64 -31.71 -0.03
C TYR A 303 -6.24 -30.99 1.17
N THR A 304 -5.42 -30.24 1.89
CA THR A 304 -5.88 -29.40 2.98
C THR A 304 -6.66 -28.22 2.41
N LEU A 305 -7.98 -28.29 2.53
CA LEU A 305 -8.82 -27.11 2.40
C LEU A 305 -8.41 -26.16 3.53
N GLN A 306 -8.13 -24.91 3.20
CA GLN A 306 -7.91 -23.87 4.20
C GLN A 306 -9.27 -23.19 4.46
N PRO A 307 -10.03 -23.58 5.50
CA PRO A 307 -11.30 -22.95 5.79
C PRO A 307 -11.08 -21.46 6.12
N GLY A 308 -11.54 -20.58 5.24
CA GLY A 308 -11.51 -19.12 5.44
C GLY A 308 -10.68 -18.35 4.42
N SER A 309 -9.76 -18.98 3.69
CA SER A 309 -8.99 -18.31 2.63
C SER A 309 -9.84 -18.13 1.37
N ARG A 310 -10.32 -16.89 1.13
CA ARG A 310 -11.07 -16.56 -0.10
C ARG A 310 -10.18 -16.57 -1.35
N LYS A 311 -8.87 -16.41 -1.19
CA LYS A 311 -7.90 -16.28 -2.28
C LYS A 311 -7.35 -17.63 -2.77
N TYR A 312 -7.09 -18.58 -1.88
CA TYR A 312 -6.57 -19.93 -2.20
C TYR A 312 -7.26 -20.99 -1.35
N PRO A 313 -8.51 -21.37 -1.69
CA PRO A 313 -9.28 -22.32 -0.88
C PRO A 313 -8.63 -23.72 -0.80
N LEU A 314 -7.80 -24.05 -1.78
CA LEU A 314 -6.99 -25.25 -1.84
C LEU A 314 -5.51 -24.87 -1.97
N THR A 315 -4.68 -25.39 -1.06
CA THR A 315 -3.22 -25.23 -1.10
C THR A 315 -2.67 -25.90 -2.36
N LEU A 316 -1.90 -25.17 -3.17
CA LEU A 316 -1.27 -25.70 -4.39
C LEU A 316 0.21 -25.98 -4.11
N ASP A 317 0.69 -27.16 -4.47
CA ASP A 317 2.13 -27.41 -4.59
C ASP A 317 2.62 -26.89 -5.95
N GLU A 318 3.67 -26.09 -5.96
CA GLU A 318 4.27 -25.56 -7.19
C GLU A 318 4.88 -26.67 -8.06
N ASN A 319 5.28 -27.81 -7.47
CA ASN A 319 5.84 -28.94 -8.21
C ASN A 319 4.80 -29.65 -9.10
N ASP A 320 3.52 -29.55 -8.76
CA ASP A 320 2.41 -30.16 -9.50
C ASP A 320 1.89 -29.26 -10.64
N LEU A 321 2.47 -28.08 -10.82
CA LEU A 321 2.05 -27.08 -11.78
C LEU A 321 3.05 -26.94 -12.93
N ALA A 322 2.57 -27.18 -14.15
CA ALA A 322 3.29 -26.85 -15.37
C ALA A 322 2.81 -25.50 -15.92
N GLU A 323 3.71 -24.52 -15.90
CA GLU A 323 3.45 -23.15 -16.37
C GLU A 323 3.96 -22.94 -17.81
N LYS A 324 3.14 -22.30 -18.64
CA LYS A 324 3.49 -21.93 -20.02
C LYS A 324 3.02 -20.53 -20.36
N PHE A 325 3.89 -19.73 -20.97
CA PHE A 325 3.54 -18.42 -21.51
C PHE A 325 3.13 -18.53 -22.97
N ILE A 326 1.96 -18.01 -23.30
CA ILE A 326 1.41 -17.98 -24.66
C ILE A 326 1.16 -16.53 -25.09
N ARG A 327 1.12 -16.29 -26.40
CA ARG A 327 0.72 -14.99 -26.93
C ARG A 327 -0.77 -14.79 -26.72
N GLY A 328 -1.16 -13.57 -26.37
CA GLY A 328 -2.56 -13.25 -26.14
C GLY A 328 -3.39 -13.34 -27.42
N SER A 329 -4.68 -13.61 -27.28
CA SER A 329 -5.66 -13.58 -28.38
C SER A 329 -6.77 -12.59 -28.06
N GLY A 330 -7.22 -11.82 -29.05
CA GLY A 330 -8.35 -10.88 -28.90
C GLY A 330 -8.13 -9.51 -29.57
N PRO A 331 -9.17 -8.65 -29.59
CA PRO A 331 -9.08 -7.29 -30.11
C PRO A 331 -8.23 -6.43 -29.17
N GLY A 332 -6.94 -6.32 -29.45
CA GLY A 332 -6.08 -5.32 -28.82
C GLY A 332 -4.87 -5.00 -29.68
N GLY A 333 -4.20 -3.90 -29.32
CA GLY A 333 -3.15 -3.29 -30.12
C GLY A 333 -1.90 -4.16 -30.30
N GLN A 334 -0.85 -3.56 -30.88
CA GLN A 334 0.41 -4.25 -31.21
C GLN A 334 1.05 -5.01 -30.04
N ALA A 335 0.82 -4.57 -28.79
CA ALA A 335 1.37 -5.19 -27.59
C ALA A 335 0.87 -6.64 -27.37
N ILE A 336 -0.40 -6.94 -27.63
CA ILE A 336 -0.99 -8.27 -27.40
C ILE A 336 -0.38 -9.32 -28.35
N ASN A 337 -0.12 -8.91 -29.60
CA ASN A 337 0.43 -9.79 -30.63
C ASN A 337 1.93 -10.05 -30.46
N LYS A 338 2.66 -9.13 -29.80
CA LYS A 338 4.11 -9.21 -29.63
C LYS A 338 4.52 -9.87 -28.32
N LEU A 339 3.84 -9.58 -27.21
CA LEU A 339 4.23 -10.05 -25.89
C LEU A 339 3.50 -11.36 -25.50
N SER A 340 4.23 -12.30 -24.91
CA SER A 340 3.68 -13.55 -24.35
C SER A 340 3.23 -13.36 -22.90
N THR A 341 2.24 -12.50 -22.68
CA THR A 341 1.72 -12.15 -21.34
C THR A 341 0.59 -13.05 -20.87
N ASN A 342 0.02 -13.87 -21.75
CA ASN A 342 -1.04 -14.81 -21.38
C ASN A 342 -0.41 -16.05 -20.72
N VAL A 343 -0.87 -16.38 -19.52
CA VAL A 343 -0.35 -17.50 -18.72
C VAL A 343 -1.31 -18.68 -18.85
N GLN A 344 -0.79 -19.82 -19.29
CA GLN A 344 -1.45 -21.11 -19.26
C GLN A 344 -0.83 -21.94 -18.14
N LEU A 345 -1.65 -22.31 -17.16
CA LEU A 345 -1.26 -23.15 -16.04
C LEU A 345 -1.94 -24.52 -16.18
N THR A 346 -1.16 -25.58 -16.11
CA THR A 346 -1.66 -26.96 -16.16
C THR A 346 -1.31 -27.65 -14.86
N HIS A 347 -2.32 -28.15 -14.14
CA HIS A 347 -2.08 -29.03 -13.01
C HIS A 347 -1.81 -30.43 -13.54
N ILE A 348 -0.57 -30.88 -13.41
CA ILE A 348 -0.05 -32.14 -13.97
C ILE A 348 -0.90 -33.32 -13.53
N PRO A 349 -1.23 -33.50 -12.24
CA PRO A 349 -1.91 -34.71 -11.81
C PRO A 349 -3.39 -34.79 -12.17
N THR A 350 -4.10 -33.65 -12.23
CA THR A 350 -5.53 -33.63 -12.64
C THR A 350 -5.72 -33.39 -14.12
N GLY A 351 -4.66 -33.04 -14.85
CA GLY A 351 -4.75 -32.61 -16.24
C GLY A 351 -5.56 -31.33 -16.46
N THR A 352 -5.92 -30.60 -15.39
CA THR A 352 -6.74 -29.39 -15.47
C THR A 352 -5.92 -28.24 -16.02
N LYS A 353 -6.48 -27.52 -17.01
CA LYS A 353 -5.81 -26.41 -17.69
C LYS A 353 -6.59 -25.12 -17.46
N VAL A 354 -5.90 -24.09 -16.98
CA VAL A 354 -6.45 -22.75 -16.77
C VAL A 354 -5.62 -21.76 -17.57
N THR A 355 -6.29 -20.84 -18.24
CA THR A 355 -5.65 -19.71 -18.94
C THR A 355 -6.07 -18.39 -18.31
N CYS A 356 -5.13 -17.45 -18.19
CA CYS A 356 -5.37 -16.12 -17.67
C CYS A 356 -4.70 -15.06 -18.56
N GLN A 357 -5.52 -14.12 -19.03
CA GLN A 357 -5.13 -12.96 -19.83
C GLN A 357 -6.02 -11.78 -19.41
N GLU A 358 -5.82 -11.30 -18.18
CA GLU A 358 -6.62 -10.18 -17.63
C GLU A 358 -5.87 -8.86 -17.73
N THR A 359 -4.57 -8.88 -17.47
CA THR A 359 -3.73 -7.67 -17.40
C THR A 359 -2.63 -7.68 -18.46
N ARG A 360 -1.99 -6.52 -18.65
CA ARG A 360 -0.78 -6.40 -19.49
C ARG A 360 0.47 -7.00 -18.86
N SER A 361 0.46 -7.26 -17.54
CA SER A 361 1.58 -7.80 -16.78
C SER A 361 1.56 -9.33 -16.75
N ARG A 362 2.72 -9.94 -17.01
CA ARG A 362 2.87 -11.40 -16.97
C ARG A 362 2.74 -11.95 -15.55
N ASP A 363 3.36 -11.28 -14.58
CA ASP A 363 3.45 -11.79 -13.21
C ASP A 363 2.09 -11.67 -12.49
N ARG A 364 1.32 -10.62 -12.80
CA ARG A 364 -0.06 -10.50 -12.32
C ARG A 364 -0.96 -11.58 -12.92
N ASN A 365 -0.85 -11.84 -14.22
CA ASN A 365 -1.58 -12.94 -14.86
C ASN A 365 -1.17 -14.32 -14.29
N ARG A 366 0.07 -14.46 -13.81
CA ARG A 366 0.58 -15.68 -13.16
C ARG A 366 -0.08 -15.91 -11.81
N GLU A 367 -0.16 -14.88 -10.97
CA GLU A 367 -0.85 -14.95 -9.66
C GLU A 367 -2.35 -15.25 -9.84
N LEU A 368 -3.00 -14.55 -10.77
CA LEU A 368 -4.41 -14.76 -11.11
C LEU A 368 -4.67 -16.17 -11.66
N ALA A 369 -3.75 -16.72 -12.47
CA ALA A 369 -3.84 -18.08 -12.97
C ALA A 369 -3.79 -19.11 -11.83
N ARG A 370 -2.91 -18.94 -10.83
CA ARG A 370 -2.86 -19.80 -9.63
C ARG A 370 -4.13 -19.73 -8.81
N ARG A 371 -4.65 -18.52 -8.56
CA ARG A 371 -5.92 -18.31 -7.86
C ARG A 371 -7.07 -19.03 -8.56
N ARG A 372 -7.17 -18.88 -9.88
CA ARG A 372 -8.17 -19.58 -10.70
C ARG A 372 -7.98 -21.11 -10.68
N MET A 373 -6.74 -21.60 -10.66
CA MET A 373 -6.45 -23.03 -10.55
C MET A 373 -6.94 -23.59 -9.21
N SER A 374 -6.62 -22.92 -8.10
CA SER A 374 -7.07 -23.32 -6.75
C SER A 374 -8.61 -23.41 -6.68
N LEU A 375 -9.31 -22.41 -7.20
CA LEU A 375 -10.78 -22.40 -7.27
C LEU A 375 -11.34 -23.52 -8.17
N THR A 376 -10.64 -23.85 -9.27
CA THR A 376 -11.08 -24.89 -10.20
C THR A 376 -10.90 -26.28 -9.58
N LEU A 377 -9.77 -26.51 -8.91
CA LEU A 377 -9.50 -27.76 -8.20
C LEU A 377 -10.44 -27.95 -7.01
N GLU A 378 -10.75 -26.89 -6.25
CA GLU A 378 -11.74 -26.97 -5.17
C GLU A 378 -13.12 -27.44 -5.71
N LYS A 379 -13.55 -26.90 -6.85
CA LYS A 379 -14.81 -27.31 -7.49
C LYS A 379 -14.77 -28.78 -7.92
N LEU A 380 -13.62 -29.27 -8.39
CA LEU A 380 -13.45 -30.68 -8.74
C LEU A 380 -13.51 -31.58 -7.49
N VAL A 381 -12.91 -31.15 -6.38
CA VAL A 381 -12.93 -31.89 -5.11
C VAL A 381 -14.35 -31.93 -4.50
N ARG A 382 -15.10 -30.84 -4.57
CA ARG A 382 -16.44 -30.74 -3.94
C ARG A 382 -17.61 -31.17 -4.83
N GLY A 383 -17.39 -31.36 -6.14
CA GLY A 383 -18.42 -31.71 -7.11
C GLY A 383 -19.50 -30.63 -7.34
N ASP A 384 -20.47 -30.92 -8.22
CA ASP A 384 -21.54 -29.99 -8.63
C ASP A 384 -22.53 -29.63 -7.50
N SER A 385 -22.54 -30.39 -6.40
CA SER A 385 -23.50 -30.22 -5.30
C SER A 385 -23.07 -29.18 -4.25
N GLY A 386 -21.80 -28.74 -4.28
CA GLY A 386 -21.15 -28.04 -3.18
C GLY A 386 -20.64 -26.63 -3.49
N GLY A 387 -21.35 -25.84 -4.31
CA GLY A 387 -21.02 -24.41 -4.44
C GLY A 387 -21.09 -23.73 -3.07
N SER A 388 -19.94 -23.29 -2.55
CA SER A 388 -19.83 -22.66 -1.23
C SER A 388 -20.91 -21.58 -1.06
N ARG A 389 -21.42 -21.42 0.16
CA ARG A 389 -22.35 -20.33 0.52
C ARG A 389 -21.77 -18.98 0.08
N ILE A 390 -20.44 -18.88 0.09
CA ILE A 390 -19.59 -17.79 -0.39
C ILE A 390 -19.65 -17.67 -1.92
N ASP A 391 -19.51 -18.76 -2.67
CA ASP A 391 -19.57 -18.79 -4.15
C ASP A 391 -20.96 -18.34 -4.67
N ARG A 392 -22.04 -18.75 -3.98
CA ARG A 392 -23.39 -18.25 -4.27
C ARG A 392 -23.56 -16.78 -3.94
N GLN A 393 -22.85 -16.25 -2.94
CA GLN A 393 -22.86 -14.82 -2.61
C GLN A 393 -22.09 -14.02 -3.66
N ILE A 394 -20.89 -14.47 -4.05
CA ILE A 394 -20.07 -13.86 -5.10
C ILE A 394 -20.83 -13.84 -6.43
N GLU A 395 -21.45 -14.93 -6.85
CA GLU A 395 -22.23 -14.97 -8.10
C GLU A 395 -23.48 -14.09 -8.04
N LYS A 396 -24.18 -14.05 -6.89
CA LYS A 396 -25.30 -13.12 -6.67
C LYS A 396 -24.85 -11.68 -6.76
N GLU A 397 -23.68 -11.34 -6.23
CA GLU A 397 -23.12 -9.99 -6.29
C GLU A 397 -22.65 -9.61 -7.68
N ARG A 398 -21.95 -10.49 -8.40
CA ARG A 398 -21.60 -10.29 -9.81
C ARG A 398 -22.85 -10.06 -10.67
N ARG A 399 -23.91 -10.84 -10.44
CA ARG A 399 -25.21 -10.66 -11.12
C ARG A 399 -25.88 -9.34 -10.75
N ARG A 400 -25.81 -8.90 -9.48
CA ARG A 400 -26.30 -7.58 -9.04
C ARG A 400 -25.52 -6.43 -9.68
N LYS A 401 -24.19 -6.50 -9.74
CA LYS A 401 -23.32 -5.50 -10.38
C LYS A 401 -23.60 -5.41 -11.89
N SER A 402 -23.70 -6.54 -12.58
CA SER A 402 -24.08 -6.60 -14.01
C SER A 402 -25.46 -6.00 -14.28
N ASN A 403 -26.46 -6.31 -13.44
CA ASN A 403 -27.80 -5.75 -13.57
C ASN A 403 -27.85 -4.24 -13.28
N LYS A 404 -27.09 -3.74 -12.29
CA LYS A 404 -26.95 -2.30 -12.03
C LYS A 404 -26.33 -1.58 -13.24
N LYS A 405 -25.25 -2.12 -13.81
CA LYS A 405 -24.58 -1.57 -15.01
C LYS A 405 -25.51 -1.53 -16.22
N LYS A 406 -26.29 -2.60 -16.46
CA LYS A 406 -27.32 -2.64 -17.51
C LYS A 406 -28.41 -1.58 -17.28
N LYS A 407 -28.87 -1.42 -16.03
CA LYS A 407 -29.90 -0.42 -15.67
C LYS A 407 -29.38 1.02 -15.84
N GLN A 408 -28.14 1.30 -15.45
CA GLN A 408 -27.49 2.59 -15.68
C GLN A 408 -27.35 2.89 -17.18
N LYS A 409 -26.88 1.92 -17.98
CA LYS A 409 -26.75 2.07 -19.43
C LYS A 409 -28.10 2.31 -20.11
N ARG A 410 -29.17 1.69 -19.61
CA ARG A 410 -30.54 1.94 -20.12
C ARG A 410 -31.01 3.36 -19.80
N ARG A 411 -30.84 3.81 -18.55
CA ARG A 411 -31.20 5.17 -18.13
C ARG A 411 -30.42 6.26 -18.87
N LEU A 412 -29.15 6.00 -19.17
CA LEU A 412 -28.33 6.92 -19.96
C LEU A 412 -28.90 7.08 -21.38
N ARG A 413 -29.23 5.97 -22.04
CA ARG A 413 -29.87 5.97 -23.36
C ARG A 413 -31.25 6.63 -23.37
N GLU A 414 -32.05 6.39 -22.33
CA GLU A 414 -33.36 7.05 -22.17
C GLU A 414 -33.19 8.58 -22.06
N ARG A 415 -32.21 9.06 -21.27
CA ARG A 415 -31.90 10.50 -21.17
C ARG A 415 -31.34 11.10 -22.46
N GLU A 416 -30.50 10.36 -23.18
CA GLU A 416 -30.00 10.78 -24.50
C GLU A 416 -31.15 10.96 -25.49
N GLN A 417 -32.11 10.02 -25.53
CA GLN A 417 -33.30 10.11 -26.38
C GLN A 417 -34.25 11.25 -25.98
N GLU A 418 -34.44 11.49 -24.68
CA GLU A 418 -35.22 12.63 -24.18
C GLU A 418 -34.57 13.97 -24.54
N ALA A 419 -33.24 14.06 -24.43
CA ALA A 419 -32.48 15.25 -24.81
C ALA A 419 -32.53 15.50 -26.33
N GLU A 420 -32.44 14.46 -27.16
CA GLU A 420 -32.61 14.56 -28.61
C GLU A 420 -34.04 15.00 -29.00
N GLY A 421 -35.07 14.48 -28.33
CA GLY A 421 -36.46 14.88 -28.54
C GLY A 421 -36.75 16.33 -28.12
N GLN A 422 -36.17 16.79 -27.02
CA GLN A 422 -36.26 18.18 -26.56
C GLN A 422 -35.51 19.14 -27.51
N ALA A 423 -34.35 18.73 -28.04
CA ALA A 423 -33.60 19.51 -29.01
C ALA A 423 -34.30 19.63 -30.38
N LEU A 424 -35.09 18.62 -30.78
CA LEU A 424 -35.93 18.70 -31.99
C LEU A 424 -37.14 19.62 -31.79
N THR A 425 -37.83 19.51 -30.66
CA THR A 425 -39.02 20.35 -30.35
C THR A 425 -38.66 21.83 -30.18
N SER A 426 -37.50 22.15 -29.58
CA SER A 426 -37.00 23.53 -29.50
C SER A 426 -36.59 24.09 -30.87
N LYS A 427 -36.16 23.25 -31.82
CA LYS A 427 -35.83 23.70 -33.19
C LYS A 427 -37.08 24.00 -34.01
N THR A 428 -38.16 23.25 -33.83
CA THR A 428 -39.43 23.49 -34.55
C THR A 428 -40.11 24.79 -34.10
N GLN A 429 -40.04 25.15 -32.82
CA GLN A 429 -40.62 26.40 -32.28
C GLN A 429 -39.87 27.69 -32.66
N VAL A 430 -38.66 27.58 -33.22
CA VAL A 430 -37.87 28.75 -33.67
C VAL A 430 -38.05 29.00 -35.19
N THR A 431 -38.75 28.10 -35.89
CA THR A 431 -38.98 28.15 -37.34
C THR A 431 -40.42 28.48 -37.75
N GLU A 432 -41.35 28.62 -36.79
CA GLU A 432 -42.66 29.27 -36.96
C GLU A 432 -42.61 30.69 -36.40
#